data_AF-A0A925AUA3-F1
#
_entry.id   AF-A0A925AUA3-F1
#
_cell.length_a   1.000
_cell.length_b   1.000
_cell.length_c   1.000
_cell.angle_alpha   90.00
_cell.angle_beta   90.00
_cell.angle_gamma   90.00
#
_symmetry.space_group_name_H-M   'P 1'
#
loop_
_entity.id
_entity.type
_entity.pdbx_description
1 polymer ?
#
loop_
_entity_poly.entity_id
_entity_poly.type
_entity_poly.pdbx_seq_one_letter_code
_entity_poly.pdbx_strand_id
1 'polypeptide(L)' 'MALHINNVDAVVIEGGFPQEVLMGNSALTRLNMKHEGIALTLTKKY' A
#
# COMPACT_ATOMS: atom_id res chain seq x y z
N MET A 1 -7.20 6.85 13.31
CA MET A 1 -8.06 6.82 12.10
C MET A 1 -7.34 6.00 11.05
N ALA A 2 -7.97 4.98 10.48
CA ALA A 2 -7.34 4.07 9.52
C ALA A 2 -7.67 4.49 8.07
N LEU A 3 -6.70 4.32 7.16
CA LEU A 3 -6.88 4.55 5.73
C LEU A 3 -7.40 3.27 5.07
N HIS A 4 -8.50 3.38 4.33
CA HIS A 4 -9.11 2.24 3.63
C HIS A 4 -8.99 2.41 2.11
N ILE A 5 -8.53 1.37 1.43
CA ILE A 5 -8.53 1.23 -0.03
C ILE A 5 -9.33 -0.03 -0.39
N ASN A 6 -10.29 0.11 -1.31
CA ASN A 6 -11.20 -0.96 -1.69
C ASN A 6 -10.98 -1.39 -3.15
N ASN A 7 -11.36 -2.62 -3.47
CA ASN A 7 -11.25 -3.20 -4.80
C ASN A 7 -9.80 -3.11 -5.33
N VAL A 8 -8.84 -3.59 -4.52
CA VAL A 8 -7.42 -3.66 -4.90
C VAL A 8 -7.09 -5.08 -5.36
N ASP A 9 -6.28 -5.19 -6.41
CA ASP A 9 -5.74 -6.47 -6.82
C ASP A 9 -4.74 -6.96 -5.76
N ALA A 10 -4.83 -8.24 -5.40
CA ALA A 10 -3.96 -8.88 -4.42
C ALA A 10 -3.59 -10.29 -4.88
N VAL A 11 -2.41 -10.74 -4.47
CA VAL A 11 -1.91 -12.09 -4.74
C VAL A 11 -1.53 -12.73 -3.41
N VAL A 12 -1.93 -13.99 -3.23
CA VAL A 12 -1.43 -14.83 -2.15
C VAL A 12 -0.22 -15.59 -2.71
N ILE A 13 0.95 -15.33 -2.13
CA ILE A 13 2.18 -16.04 -2.49
C ILE A 13 2.25 -17.28 -1.60
N GLU A 14 2.18 -18.46 -2.20
CA GLU A 14 2.40 -19.71 -1.47
C GLU A 14 3.90 -19.87 -1.15
N GLY A 15 4.22 -19.98 0.13
CA GLY A 15 5.61 -20.04 0.62
C GLY A 15 5.72 -19.49 2.04
N GLY A 16 6.90 -19.62 2.64
CA GLY A 16 7.13 -19.14 4.01
C GLY A 16 7.38 -17.63 4.15
N PHE A 17 7.50 -16.91 3.03
CA PHE A 17 7.88 -15.50 2.98
C PHE A 17 7.27 -14.77 1.78
N PRO A 18 7.03 -13.45 1.89
CA PRO A 18 7.14 -12.62 3.10
C PRO A 18 6.02 -12.94 4.12
N GLN A 19 6.29 -12.75 5.41
CA GLN A 19 5.29 -13.01 6.46
C GLN A 19 4.33 -11.82 6.64
N GLU A 20 4.76 -10.64 6.21
CA GLU A 20 4.00 -9.40 6.21
C GLU A 20 3.23 -9.21 4.90
N VAL A 21 2.06 -8.59 5.00
CA VAL A 21 1.32 -8.13 3.81
C VAL A 21 2.07 -6.97 3.18
N LEU A 22 2.55 -7.16 1.96
CA LEU A 22 3.23 -6.11 1.21
C LEU A 22 2.24 -5.35 0.32
N MET A 23 2.45 -4.04 0.23
CA MET A 23 1.71 -3.18 -0.69
C MET A 23 2.56 -2.90 -1.93
N GLY A 24 2.10 -3.41 -3.08
CA GLY A 24 2.73 -3.14 -4.37
C GLY A 24 2.37 -1.76 -4.94
N ASN A 25 3.08 -1.37 -6.01
CA ASN A 25 2.86 -0.09 -6.68
C ASN A 25 1.43 0.07 -7.27
N SER A 26 0.77 -1.03 -7.65
CA SER A 26 -0.62 -1.01 -8.13
C SER A 26 -1.60 -0.44 -7.09
N ALA A 27 -1.39 -0.72 -5.81
CA ALA A 27 -2.16 -0.13 -4.72
C ALA A 27 -1.66 1.27 -4.35
N LEU A 28 -0.33 1.47 -4.27
CA LEU A 28 0.28 2.75 -3.86
C LEU A 28 -0.10 3.91 -4.79
N THR A 29 -0.19 3.68 -6.11
CA THR A 29 -0.57 4.70 -7.10
C THR A 29 -2.00 5.22 -6.93
N ARG A 30 -2.88 4.50 -6.22
CA ARG A 30 -4.25 4.93 -5.89
C ARG A 30 -4.30 5.90 -4.72
N LEU A 31 -3.19 6.09 -4.01
CA LEU A 31 -3.02 7.04 -2.93
C LEU A 31 -2.23 8.25 -3.41
N ASN A 32 -2.38 9.37 -2.72
CA ASN A 32 -1.47 10.49 -2.90
C ASN A 32 -0.26 10.26 -1.98
N MET A 33 0.91 10.24 -2.59
CA MET A 33 2.17 9.91 -1.94
C MET A 33 3.03 11.16 -1.86
N LYS A 34 3.45 11.51 -0.65
CA LYS A 34 4.41 12.59 -0.41
C LYS A 34 5.63 12.02 0.30
N HIS A 35 6.78 12.11 -0.35
CA HIS A 35 8.05 11.66 0.22
C HIS A 35 8.82 12.86 0.76
N GLU A 36 9.21 12.80 2.03
CA GLU A 36 9.91 13.87 2.75
C GLU A 36 11.07 13.26 3.55
N GLY A 37 12.23 13.16 2.90
CA GLY A 37 13.45 12.61 3.51
C GLY A 37 13.31 11.12 3.82
N ILE A 38 13.00 10.81 5.08
CA ILE A 38 12.80 9.43 5.59
C ILE A 38 11.31 9.06 5.75
N ALA A 39 10.41 10.02 5.54
CA ALA A 39 8.98 9.83 5.74
C ALA A 39 8.25 9.70 4.41
N LEU A 40 7.38 8.69 4.31
CA LEU A 40 6.39 8.56 3.25
C LEU A 40 5.01 8.78 3.85
N THR A 41 4.36 9.88 3.47
CA THR A 41 2.98 10.18 3.87
C THR A 41 2.04 9.72 2.77
N LEU A 42 1.11 8.83 3.13
CA LEU A 42 0.05 8.35 2.25
C LEU A 42 -1.28 9.00 2.64
N THR A 43 -1.96 9.60 1.66
CA THR A 43 -3.29 10.21 1.85
C THR A 43 -4.28 9.68 0.82
N LYS A 44 -5.55 9.57 1.21
CA LYS A 44 -6.61 9.11 0.31
C LYS A 44 -6.76 10.11 -0.85
N LYS A 45 -6.84 9.60 -2.08
CA LYS A 45 -7.33 10.38 -3.21
C LYS A 45 -8.86 10.42 -3.11
N TYR A 46 -9.38 11.54 -2.57
CA TYR A 46 -10.81 11.85 -2.38
C TYR A 46 -11.57 10.92 -1.41
#